data_AF-A0A239R6Y5-F1
#
_entry.id   AF-A0A239R6Y5-F1
#
_cell.length_a   1.000
_cell.length_b   1.000
_cell.length_c   1.000
_cell.angle_alpha   90.00
_cell.angle_beta   90.00
_cell.angle_gamma   90.00
#
_symmetry.space_group_name_H-M   'P 1'
#
loop_
_entity.id
_entity.type
_entity.pdbx_description
1 polymer ?
#
loop_
_entity_poly.entity_id
_entity_poly.type
_entity_poly.pdbx_seq_one_letter_code
_entity_poly.pdbx_strand_id
1 'polypeptide(L)'
;MKQTQTFIVFRSKENGHFLMEYKNRTRALAFEAGWCKDINDAINTTEEAYTEDKEKYEGMLQMFNAEPLKVEAEYTLKTLDGKEPEEIDSKAAARSVAEDLFKKLFED
;
A
#
# COMPACT_ATOMS: atom_id res chain seq x y z
N MET A 1 -3.07 15.39 12.35
CA MET A 1 -3.97 14.95 11.27
C MET A 1 -4.35 13.50 11.48
N LYS A 2 -5.65 13.16 11.41
CA LYS A 2 -6.12 11.77 11.49
C LYS A 2 -6.30 11.17 10.09
N GLN A 3 -5.92 9.92 9.92
CA GLN A 3 -6.07 9.15 8.68
C GLN A 3 -6.67 7.80 9.00
N THR A 4 -7.66 7.37 8.24
CA THR A 4 -8.29 6.05 8.37
C THR A 4 -8.11 5.29 7.08
N GLN A 5 -7.66 4.05 7.15
CA GLN A 5 -7.46 3.20 5.98
C GLN A 5 -8.04 1.81 6.21
N THR A 6 -8.64 1.27 5.15
CA THR A 6 -9.15 -0.10 5.12
C THR A 6 -8.47 -0.84 3.99
N PHE A 7 -7.92 -2.01 4.28
CA PHE A 7 -7.20 -2.83 3.29
C PHE A 7 -7.23 -4.31 3.68
N ILE A 8 -6.82 -5.18 2.78
CA ILE A 8 -6.70 -6.62 3.00
C ILE A 8 -5.22 -7.00 3.07
N VAL A 9 -4.86 -7.81 4.07
CA VAL A 9 -3.56 -8.48 4.18
C VAL A 9 -3.74 -10.00 4.16
N PHE A 10 -2.65 -10.73 3.94
CA PHE A 10 -2.66 -12.19 3.91
C PHE A 10 -1.85 -12.76 5.07
N ARG A 11 -2.48 -13.57 5.92
CA ARG A 11 -1.86 -14.17 7.12
C ARG A 11 -1.67 -15.67 6.94
N SER A 12 -0.46 -16.15 7.20
CA SER A 12 -0.18 -17.59 7.29
C SER A 12 -0.93 -18.20 8.47
N LYS A 13 -1.66 -19.29 8.24
CA LYS A 13 -2.33 -20.04 9.31
C LYS A 13 -1.38 -20.88 10.15
N GLU A 14 -0.14 -21.05 9.70
CA GLU A 14 0.86 -21.87 10.39
C GLU A 14 1.50 -21.12 11.57
N ASN A 15 1.91 -19.88 11.36
CA ASN A 15 2.67 -19.09 12.33
C ASN A 15 2.11 -17.69 12.59
N GLY A 16 1.04 -17.29 11.89
CA GLY A 16 0.41 -15.99 12.03
C GLY A 16 1.19 -14.83 11.38
N HIS A 17 2.27 -15.10 10.64
CA HIS A 17 3.02 -14.07 9.91
C HIS A 17 2.22 -13.57 8.70
N PHE A 18 2.52 -12.36 8.25
CA PHE A 18 1.90 -11.71 7.10
C PHE A 18 2.78 -11.84 5.86
N LEU A 19 2.15 -11.96 4.69
CA LEU A 19 2.86 -12.00 3.41
C LEU A 19 3.53 -10.65 3.18
N MET A 20 4.85 -10.65 3.03
CA MET A 20 5.69 -9.46 2.87
C MET A 20 6.13 -9.26 1.42
N GLU A 21 6.32 -10.36 0.69
CA GLU A 21 6.71 -10.33 -0.70
C GLU A 21 6.25 -11.59 -1.43
N TYR A 22 5.90 -11.43 -2.70
CA TYR A 22 5.56 -12.53 -3.59
C TYR A 22 6.19 -12.27 -4.96
N LYS A 23 6.95 -13.25 -5.48
CA LYS A 23 7.62 -13.13 -6.77
C LYS A 23 7.54 -14.42 -7.56
N ASN A 24 6.96 -14.35 -8.76
CA ASN A 24 7.06 -15.43 -9.75
C ASN A 24 8.47 -15.49 -10.34
N ARG A 25 9.04 -16.70 -10.43
CA ARG A 25 10.29 -16.91 -11.17
C ARG A 25 10.00 -16.93 -12.67
N THR A 26 10.73 -16.13 -13.44
CA THR A 26 10.42 -15.87 -14.86
C THR A 26 10.51 -17.10 -15.78
N ARG A 27 11.30 -18.12 -15.42
CA ARG A 27 11.56 -19.31 -16.26
C ARG A 27 11.25 -20.64 -15.57
N ALA A 28 10.52 -20.61 -14.45
CA ALA A 28 10.11 -21.80 -13.72
C ALA A 28 8.68 -21.63 -13.20
N LEU A 29 7.92 -22.72 -13.11
CA LEU A 29 6.64 -22.75 -12.40
C LEU A 29 6.88 -22.77 -10.88
N ALA A 30 7.60 -21.76 -10.39
CA ALA A 30 8.00 -21.61 -9.00
C ALA A 30 7.88 -20.13 -8.60
N PHE A 31 7.60 -19.90 -7.32
CA PHE A 31 7.54 -18.58 -6.73
C PHE A 31 8.38 -18.53 -5.46
N GLU A 32 8.68 -17.31 -5.04
CA GLU A 32 9.24 -17.00 -3.73
C GLU A 32 8.18 -16.22 -2.94
N ALA A 33 8.05 -16.54 -1.65
CA ALA A 33 7.18 -15.83 -0.73
C ALA A 33 7.92 -15.57 0.58
N GLY A 34 8.05 -14.29 0.93
CA GLY A 34 8.62 -13.85 2.20
C GLY A 34 7.51 -13.49 3.18
N TRP A 35 7.72 -13.78 4.46
CA TRP A 35 6.72 -13.57 5.51
C TRP A 35 7.32 -12.78 6.67
N CYS A 36 6.55 -11.85 7.23
CA CYS A 36 6.98 -10.96 8.30
C CYS A 36 6.02 -11.02 9.50
N LYS A 37 6.48 -10.64 10.68
CA LYS A 37 5.64 -10.56 11.89
C LYS A 37 4.88 -9.25 11.99
N ASP A 38 5.46 -8.18 11.44
CA ASP A 38 4.91 -6.83 11.52
C ASP A 38 3.93 -6.61 10.36
N ILE A 39 2.70 -6.21 10.67
CA ILE A 39 1.69 -5.91 9.65
C ILE A 39 2.05 -4.70 8.79
N ASN A 40 2.91 -3.81 9.29
CA ASN A 40 3.35 -2.63 8.54
C ASN A 40 4.25 -2.98 7.34
N ASP A 41 4.92 -4.14 7.40
CA ASP A 41 5.75 -4.66 6.31
C ASP A 41 4.95 -5.55 5.33
N ALA A 42 3.67 -5.82 5.63
CA ALA A 42 2.85 -6.70 4.83
C ALA A 42 2.45 -6.06 3.50
N ILE A 43 2.43 -6.86 2.43
CA ILE A 43 1.73 -6.45 1.22
C ILE A 43 0.23 -6.35 1.51
N ASN A 44 -0.40 -5.31 0.98
CA ASN A 44 -1.82 -5.10 1.10
C ASN A 44 -2.47 -4.96 -0.28
N THR A 45 -3.78 -5.19 -0.31
CA THR A 45 -4.64 -4.96 -1.48
C THR A 45 -5.96 -4.34 -1.02
N THR A 46 -6.74 -3.81 -1.95
CA THR A 46 -8.07 -3.28 -1.63
C THR A 46 -9.13 -4.37 -1.70
N GLU A 47 -10.29 -4.11 -1.11
CA GLU A 47 -11.43 -5.05 -1.17
C GLU A 47 -11.95 -5.23 -2.60
N GLU A 48 -11.92 -4.15 -3.40
CA GLU A 48 -12.28 -4.16 -4.81
C GLU A 48 -11.33 -5.05 -5.62
N ALA A 49 -10.02 -4.84 -5.47
CA ALA A 49 -9.01 -5.61 -6.19
C ALA A 49 -9.04 -7.10 -5.78
N TYR A 50 -9.25 -7.39 -4.49
CA TYR A 50 -9.42 -8.77 -4.02
C TYR A 50 -10.66 -9.44 -4.64
N THR A 51 -11.76 -8.69 -4.79
CA THR A 51 -13.01 -9.22 -5.34
C THR A 51 -12.94 -9.42 -6.86
N GLU A 52 -12.32 -8.49 -7.58
CA GLU A 52 -12.12 -8.57 -9.04
C GLU A 52 -11.26 -9.79 -9.42
N ASP A 53 -10.18 -10.02 -8.70
CA ASP A 53 -9.20 -11.10 -8.93
C ASP A 53 -9.38 -12.29 -7.95
N LYS A 54 -10.61 -12.52 -7.45
CA LYS A 54 -10.89 -13.41 -6.31
C LYS A 54 -10.31 -14.82 -6.47
N GLU A 55 -10.53 -15.47 -7.62
CA GLU A 55 -10.06 -16.84 -7.86
C GLU A 55 -8.53 -16.96 -7.76
N LYS A 56 -7.82 -15.95 -8.25
CA LYS A 56 -6.35 -15.89 -8.23
C LYS A 56 -5.84 -15.72 -6.80
N TYR A 57 -6.46 -14.83 -6.01
CA TYR A 57 -6.11 -14.67 -4.60
C TYR A 57 -6.43 -15.93 -3.79
N GLU A 58 -7.60 -16.53 -3.96
CA GLU A 58 -7.99 -17.74 -3.24
C GLU A 58 -7.10 -18.93 -3.56
N GLY A 59 -6.73 -19.13 -4.83
CA GLY A 59 -5.78 -20.16 -5.23
C GLY A 59 -4.38 -19.97 -4.60
N MET A 60 -3.89 -18.73 -4.59
CA MET A 60 -2.63 -18.38 -3.94
C MET A 60 -2.69 -18.63 -2.42
N LEU A 61 -3.77 -18.20 -1.76
CA LEU A 61 -3.96 -18.38 -0.33
C LEU A 61 -4.08 -19.86 0.07
N GLN A 62 -4.76 -20.66 -0.75
CA GLN A 62 -4.83 -22.10 -0.56
C GLN A 62 -3.43 -22.73 -0.64
N MET A 63 -2.63 -22.34 -1.64
CA MET A 63 -1.27 -22.85 -1.81
C MET A 63 -0.36 -22.49 -0.63
N PHE A 64 -0.54 -21.31 -0.06
CA PHE A 64 0.23 -20.85 1.11
C PHE A 64 -0.32 -21.30 2.46
N ASN A 65 -1.46 -21.99 2.50
CA ASN A 65 -2.21 -22.22 3.74
C ASN A 65 -2.42 -20.91 4.54
N ALA A 66 -2.88 -19.88 3.84
CA ALA A 66 -3.07 -18.54 4.37
C ALA A 66 -4.55 -18.13 4.34
N GLU A 67 -4.86 -17.01 4.98
CA GLU A 67 -6.19 -16.38 4.96
C GLU A 67 -6.10 -14.88 4.68
N PRO A 68 -7.12 -14.31 4.03
CA PRO A 68 -7.24 -12.87 3.91
C PRO A 68 -7.81 -12.29 5.21
N LEU A 69 -7.32 -11.14 5.64
CA LEU A 69 -7.84 -10.38 6.76
C LEU A 69 -8.12 -8.95 6.33
N LYS A 70 -9.33 -8.47 6.62
CA LYS A 70 -9.66 -7.04 6.51
C LYS A 70 -9.07 -6.31 7.71
N VAL A 71 -8.30 -5.27 7.42
CA VAL A 71 -7.65 -4.40 8.40
C VAL A 71 -8.33 -3.04 8.35
N GLU A 72 -8.71 -2.54 9.52
CA GLU A 72 -9.21 -1.19 9.72
C GLU A 72 -8.18 -0.46 10.61
N ALA A 73 -7.43 0.45 10.02
CA ALA A 73 -6.34 1.16 10.69
C ALA A 73 -6.68 2.64 10.86
N GLU A 74 -6.42 3.19 12.06
CA GLU A 74 -6.45 4.62 12.34
C GLU A 74 -5.03 5.11 12.66
N TYR A 75 -4.55 6.07 11.89
CA TYR A 75 -3.25 6.71 12.07
C TYR A 75 -3.43 8.15 12.55
N THR A 76 -2.69 8.52 13.58
CA THR A 76 -2.59 9.91 14.04
C THR A 76 -1.22 10.46 13.69
N LEU A 77 -1.17 11.40 12.74
CA LEU A 77 0.05 12.03 12.28
C LEU A 77 0.32 13.29 13.11
N LYS A 78 1.54 13.35 13.63
CA LYS A 78 2.13 14.48 14.35
C LYS A 78 3.55 14.72 13.86
N THR A 79 4.00 15.96 13.90
CA THR A 79 5.42 16.29 13.76
C THR A 79 6.21 15.73 14.94
N LEU A 80 7.54 15.67 14.84
CA LEU A 80 8.39 15.14 15.93
C LEU A 80 8.32 16.00 17.20
N ASP A 81 7.99 17.29 17.07
CA ASP A 81 7.69 18.19 18.20
C ASP A 81 6.22 18.09 18.69
N GLY A 82 5.45 17.14 18.16
CA GLY A 82 4.11 16.78 18.64
C GLY A 82 2.96 17.63 18.09
N LYS A 83 3.24 18.56 17.18
CA LYS A 83 2.23 19.42 16.53
C LYS A 83 1.50 18.67 15.43
N GLU A 84 0.34 19.18 15.06
CA GLU A 84 -0.34 18.75 13.85
C GLU A 84 0.47 19.19 12.62
N PRO A 85 0.81 18.29 11.68
CA PRO A 85 1.52 18.68 10.47
C PRO A 85 0.63 19.57 9.59
N GLU A 86 1.26 20.52 8.90
CA GLU A 86 0.58 21.35 7.91
C GLU A 86 0.11 20.51 6.71
N GLU A 87 -1.04 20.87 6.14
CA GLU A 87 -1.55 20.23 4.94
C GLU A 87 -0.72 20.66 3.72
N ILE A 88 -0.22 19.69 2.95
CA ILE A 88 0.57 19.96 1.76
C ILE A 88 -0.37 20.09 0.56
N ASP A 89 -0.55 21.30 0.04
CA ASP A 89 -1.23 21.53 -1.23
C ASP A 89 -0.31 21.18 -2.41
N SER A 90 -0.45 19.94 -2.89
CA SER A 90 0.29 19.45 -4.07
C SER A 90 0.03 20.26 -5.35
N LYS A 91 -1.12 20.95 -5.46
CA LYS A 91 -1.47 21.77 -6.63
C LYS A 91 -0.81 23.15 -6.59
N ALA A 92 -0.55 23.70 -5.40
CA ALA A 92 0.15 24.98 -5.25
C ALA A 92 1.55 24.93 -5.87
N ALA A 93 2.29 23.85 -5.61
CA ALA A 93 3.61 23.63 -6.21
C ALA A 93 3.53 23.52 -7.74
N ALA A 94 2.62 22.71 -8.27
CA ALA A 94 2.43 22.58 -9.72
C ALA A 94 2.02 23.90 -10.39
N ARG A 95 1.18 24.70 -9.73
CA ARG A 95 0.74 26.01 -10.21
C ARG A 95 1.89 27.01 -10.27
N SER A 96 2.75 27.06 -9.25
CA SER A 96 3.92 27.95 -9.25
C SER A 96 4.89 27.66 -10.40
N VAL A 97 5.17 26.38 -10.67
CA VAL A 97 6.02 25.96 -11.80
C VAL A 97 5.39 26.32 -13.14
N ALA A 98 4.07 26.16 -13.28
CA ALA A 98 3.36 26.53 -14.49
C ALA A 98 3.37 28.04 -14.74
N GLU A 99 3.19 28.86 -13.69
CA GLU A 99 3.25 30.33 -13.78
C GLU A 99 4.65 30.82 -14.17
N ASP A 100 5.71 30.27 -13.57
CA ASP A 100 7.10 30.60 -13.91
C ASP A 100 7.45 30.21 -15.35
N LEU A 101 6.94 29.07 -15.83
CA LEU A 101 7.13 28.64 -17.22
C LEU A 101 6.36 29.54 -18.19
N PHE A 102 5.14 29.95 -17.85
CA PHE A 102 4.32 30.83 -18.67
C PHE A 102 4.96 32.20 -18.85
N LYS A 103 5.49 32.81 -17.77
CA LYS A 103 6.23 34.08 -17.84
C LYS A 103 7.43 33.99 -18.77
N LYS A 104 8.22 32.90 -18.68
CA LYS A 104 9.38 32.68 -19.57
C LYS A 104 9.03 32.50 -21.04
N LEU A 105 7.83 32.01 -21.37
CA LEU A 105 7.43 31.75 -22.76
C LEU A 105 6.74 32.95 -23.44
N PHE A 106 6.06 33.80 -22.68
CA PHE A 106 5.11 34.76 -23.23
C PHE A 106 5.28 36.21 -22.73
N GLU A 107 6.24 36.49 -21.84
CA GLU A 107 6.56 37.85 -21.39
C GLU A 107 7.90 38.40 -21.95
N ASP A 108 8.26 38.05 -23.20
CA ASP A 108 9.25 38.80 -24.00
C ASP A 108 8.59 39.99 -24.74
#